data_AF-A0A7X8RJ17-F1
#
_entry.id   AF-A0A7X8RJ17-F1
#
_cell.length_a   1.000
_cell.length_b   1.000
_cell.length_c   1.000
_cell.angle_alpha   90.00
_cell.angle_beta   90.00
_cell.angle_gamma   90.00
#
_symmetry.space_group_name_H-M   'P 1'
#
loop_
_entity.id
_entity.type
_entity.pdbx_description
1 polymer ?
#
loop_
_entity_poly.entity_id
_entity_poly.type
_entity_poly.pdbx_seq_one_letter_code
_entity_poly.pdbx_strand_id
1 'polypeptide(L)'
;MKINKQQLYDIITAKDQAAFELFYDQYEVFLYQTVRCQVSSTEEAERILEDTLKSLWNDPSLLNTFQETRLSLLLTKIIYSILFRPLEKMS
;
A
#
# COMPACT_ATOMS: atom_id res chain seq x y z
N MET A 1 15.29 -11.06 1.57
CA MET A 1 14.70 -11.24 0.22
C MET A 1 13.58 -10.22 0.10
N LYS A 2 13.52 -9.40 -0.96
CA LYS A 2 12.44 -8.39 -1.10
C LYS A 2 11.14 -9.09 -1.50
N ILE A 3 10.07 -8.81 -0.76
CA ILE A 3 8.72 -9.32 -1.06
C ILE A 3 8.26 -8.78 -2.42
N ASN A 4 7.73 -9.66 -3.27
CA ASN A 4 7.16 -9.32 -4.57
C ASN A 4 5.61 -9.25 -4.51
N LYS A 5 4.97 -8.88 -5.64
CA LYS A 5 3.50 -8.73 -5.73
C LYS A 5 2.75 -10.00 -5.33
N GLN A 6 3.15 -11.16 -5.85
CA GLN A 6 2.47 -12.42 -5.57
C GLN A 6 2.62 -12.79 -4.09
N GLN A 7 3.83 -12.63 -3.54
CA GLN A 7 4.08 -12.92 -2.13
C GLN A 7 3.25 -12.02 -1.21
N LEU A 8 3.16 -10.72 -1.51
CA LEU A 8 2.32 -9.81 -0.75
C LEU A 8 0.84 -10.20 -0.83
N TYR A 9 0.36 -10.57 -2.03
CA TYR A 9 -1.00 -11.08 -2.22
C TYR A 9 -1.24 -12.31 -1.35
N ASP A 10 -0.35 -13.31 -1.38
CA ASP A 10 -0.48 -14.54 -0.60
C ASP A 10 -0.49 -14.24 0.91
N ILE A 11 0.38 -13.35 1.40
CA ILE A 11 0.44 -12.89 2.80
C ILE A 11 -0.90 -12.30 3.25
N ILE A 12 -1.45 -11.36 2.46
CA ILE A 12 -2.71 -10.68 2.77
C ILE A 12 -3.88 -11.66 2.74
N THR A 13 -3.91 -12.55 1.75
CA THR A 13 -5.01 -13.51 1.56
C THR A 13 -5.01 -14.57 2.66
N ALA A 14 -3.82 -15.00 3.10
CA ALA A 14 -3.64 -15.91 4.23
C ALA A 14 -3.86 -15.23 5.61
N LYS A 15 -4.00 -13.90 5.64
CA LYS A 15 -4.06 -13.10 6.88
C LYS A 15 -2.87 -13.36 7.80
N ASP A 16 -1.68 -13.54 7.23
CA ASP A 16 -0.44 -13.70 7.98
C ASP A 16 0.09 -12.33 8.43
N GLN A 17 -0.27 -11.96 9.67
CA GLN A 17 0.11 -10.67 10.23
C GLN A 17 1.63 -10.52 10.37
N ALA A 18 2.33 -11.56 10.82
CA ALA A 18 3.78 -11.50 11.04
C ALA A 18 4.52 -11.29 9.72
N ALA A 19 4.10 -11.97 8.65
CA ALA A 19 4.68 -11.75 7.32
C ALA A 19 4.33 -10.38 6.74
N PHE A 20 3.15 -9.83 7.08
CA PHE A 20 2.74 -8.49 6.66
C PHE A 20 3.53 -7.39 7.37
N GLU A 21 3.84 -7.56 8.66
CA GLU A 21 4.75 -6.68 9.41
C GLU A 21 6.15 -6.69 8.79
N LEU A 22 6.68 -7.86 8.41
CA LEU A 22 7.95 -7.96 7.68
C LEU A 22 7.93 -7.27 6.30
N PHE A 23 6.77 -7.27 5.63
CA PHE A 23 6.59 -6.46 4.41
C PHE A 23 6.65 -4.97 4.74
N TYR A 24 5.95 -4.53 5.77
CA TYR A 24 5.95 -3.13 6.18
C TYR A 24 7.37 -2.67 6.50
N ASP A 25 8.13 -3.39 7.33
CA ASP A 25 9.51 -3.03 7.68
C ASP A 25 10.43 -2.88 6.47
N GLN A 26 10.22 -3.68 5.42
CA GLN A 26 11.02 -3.62 4.19
C GLN A 26 10.67 -2.41 3.31
N TYR A 27 9.44 -1.92 3.38
CA TYR A 27 8.89 -0.91 2.48
C TYR A 27 8.53 0.40 3.17
N GLU A 28 8.60 0.49 4.51
CA GLU A 28 8.17 1.62 5.34
C GLU A 28 8.72 2.95 4.82
N VAL A 29 10.05 3.06 4.71
CA VAL A 29 10.72 4.30 4.27
C VAL A 29 10.24 4.72 2.87
N PHE A 30 10.09 3.75 1.96
CA PHE A 30 9.63 4.00 0.60
C PHE A 30 8.16 4.48 0.57
N LEU A 31 7.28 3.80 1.30
CA LEU A 31 5.87 4.12 1.38
C LEU A 31 5.67 5.51 2.01
N TYR A 32 6.31 5.74 3.15
CA TYR A 32 6.25 7.02 3.84
C TYR A 32 6.75 8.17 2.96
N GLN A 33 7.91 8.03 2.31
CA GLN A 33 8.42 9.06 1.40
C GLN A 33 7.48 9.30 0.21
N THR A 34 6.88 8.24 -0.34
CA THR A 34 5.93 8.36 -1.45
C THR A 34 4.73 9.21 -1.06
N VAL A 35 4.16 8.99 0.13
CA VAL A 35 3.04 9.80 0.65
C VAL A 35 3.51 11.20 1.01
N ARG A 36 4.62 11.33 1.76
CA ARG A 36 5.14 12.58 2.30
C ARG A 36 5.43 13.62 1.23
N CYS A 37 5.81 13.21 0.02
CA CYS A 37 6.02 14.10 -1.12
C CYS A 37 4.72 14.69 -1.71
N GLN A 38 3.54 14.19 -1.32
CA GLN A 38 2.24 14.64 -1.83
C GLN A 38 1.44 15.47 -0.83
N VAL A 39 1.85 15.51 0.44
CA VAL A 39 1.07 16.10 1.53
C VAL A 39 1.90 17.11 2.33
N SER A 40 1.21 18.02 3.02
CA SER A 40 1.86 19.18 3.63
C SER A 40 2.34 18.92 5.06
N SER A 41 1.76 17.95 5.76
CA SER A 41 2.12 17.64 7.15
C SER A 41 2.54 16.18 7.32
N THR A 42 3.31 15.93 8.38
CA THR A 42 3.69 14.58 8.81
C THR A 42 2.47 13.76 9.23
N GLU A 43 1.56 14.36 10.00
CA GLU A 43 0.35 13.71 10.50
C GLU A 43 -0.57 13.25 9.35
N GLU A 44 -0.72 14.08 8.31
CA GLU A 44 -1.47 13.70 7.12
C GLU A 44 -0.80 12.54 6.38
N ALA A 45 0.53 12.53 6.30
CA ALA A 45 1.27 11.45 5.67
C ALA A 45 1.10 10.12 6.40
N GLU A 46 1.19 10.14 7.73
CA GLU A 46 1.00 8.96 8.59
C GLU A 46 -0.42 8.41 8.46
N ARG A 47 -1.44 9.28 8.49
CA ARG A 47 -2.84 8.87 8.30
C ARG A 47 -3.08 8.19 6.95
N ILE A 48 -2.59 8.78 5.85
CA ILE A 48 -2.77 8.20 4.51
C ILE A 48 -1.99 6.90 4.35
N LEU A 49 -0.80 6.80 4.94
CA LEU A 49 -0.03 5.56 4.96
C LEU A 49 -0.80 4.46 5.70
N GLU A 50 -1.34 4.77 6.88
CA GLU A 50 -2.16 3.85 7.66
C GLU A 50 -3.40 3.40 6.87
N ASP A 51 -4.13 4.32 6.24
CA ASP A 51 -5.29 4.02 5.41
C ASP A 51 -4.92 3.14 4.20
N THR A 52 -3.75 3.38 3.59
CA THR A 52 -3.22 2.55 2.51
C THR A 52 -2.97 1.12 2.96
N LEU A 53 -2.30 0.95 4.11
CA LEU A 53 -1.97 -0.37 4.65
C LEU A 53 -3.23 -1.13 5.07
N LYS A 54 -4.19 -0.46 5.71
CA LYS A 54 -5.50 -1.04 6.05
C LYS A 54 -6.27 -1.44 4.81
N SER A 55 -6.27 -0.60 3.77
CA SER A 55 -6.95 -0.90 2.50
C SER A 55 -6.34 -2.13 1.84
N LEU A 56 -5.01 -2.20 1.75
CA LEU A 56 -4.31 -3.37 1.24
C LEU A 56 -4.62 -4.64 2.05
N TRP A 57 -4.59 -4.54 3.38
CA TRP A 57 -4.86 -5.67 4.26
C TRP A 57 -6.29 -6.20 4.11
N ASN A 58 -7.27 -5.32 3.97
CA ASN A 58 -8.68 -5.68 3.91
C ASN A 58 -9.13 -6.09 2.50
N ASP A 59 -8.54 -5.49 1.46
CA ASP A 59 -8.88 -5.73 0.06
C ASP A 59 -7.64 -6.07 -0.79
N PRO A 60 -7.27 -7.36 -0.89
CA PRO A 60 -6.16 -7.81 -1.73
C PRO A 60 -6.40 -7.57 -3.23
N SER A 61 -7.63 -7.28 -3.67
CA SER A 61 -7.90 -6.96 -5.08
C SER A 61 -7.25 -5.66 -5.54
N LEU A 62 -6.88 -4.77 -4.60
CA LEU A 62 -6.11 -3.55 -4.88
C LEU A 62 -4.77 -3.86 -5.57
N LEU A 63 -4.13 -4.99 -5.23
CA LEU A 63 -2.90 -5.41 -5.89
C LEU A 63 -3.12 -5.75 -7.37
N ASN A 64 -4.35 -6.09 -7.76
CA ASN A 64 -4.72 -6.43 -9.14
C ASN A 64 -5.40 -5.28 -9.88
N THR A 65 -5.62 -4.14 -9.23
CA THR A 65 -6.21 -2.94 -9.85
C THR A 65 -5.33 -2.37 -10.97
N PHE A 66 -4.01 -2.53 -10.85
CA PHE A 66 -3.06 -2.07 -11.86
C PHE A 66 -2.16 -3.21 -12.38
N GLN A 67 -1.67 -3.06 -13.61
CA GLN A 67 -0.92 -4.10 -14.35
C GLN A 67 0.58 -4.15 -14.00
N GLU A 68 1.06 -3.31 -13.09
CA GLU A 68 2.47 -3.21 -12.74
C GLU A 68 3.01 -4.51 -12.14
N THR A 69 4.08 -5.03 -12.76
CA THR A 69 4.82 -6.18 -12.27
C THR A 69 5.74 -5.80 -11.10
N ARG A 70 6.26 -4.57 -11.10
CA ARG A 70 7.13 -4.06 -10.03
C ARG A 70 6.28 -3.59 -8.86
N LEU A 71 6.45 -4.24 -7.71
CA LEU A 71 5.65 -3.94 -6.51
C LEU A 71 5.76 -2.47 -6.07
N SER A 72 6.95 -1.87 -6.14
CA SER A 72 7.10 -0.45 -5.77
C SER A 72 6.24 0.49 -6.62
N LEU A 73 6.23 0.30 -7.95
CA LEU A 73 5.40 1.11 -8.86
C LEU A 73 3.91 0.87 -8.63
N LEU A 74 3.52 -0.38 -8.38
CA LEU A 74 2.15 -0.73 -8.02
C LEU A 74 1.71 -0.01 -6.73
N LEU A 75 2.52 -0.07 -5.68
CA LEU A 75 2.24 0.59 -4.39
C LEU A 75 2.14 2.11 -4.54
N THR A 76 3.00 2.74 -5.34
CA THR A 76 2.87 4.18 -5.64
C THR A 76 1.54 4.52 -6.30
N LYS A 77 1.09 3.71 -7.27
CA LYS A 77 -0.21 3.91 -7.93
C LYS A 77 -1.39 3.71 -6.98
N ILE A 78 -1.32 2.73 -6.09
CA ILE A 78 -2.34 2.51 -5.06
C ILE A 78 -2.41 3.73 -4.12
N ILE A 79 -1.27 4.20 -3.60
CA ILE A 79 -1.20 5.41 -2.77
C ILE A 79 -1.83 6.62 -3.50
N TYR A 80 -1.48 6.83 -4.77
CA TYR A 80 -2.06 7.93 -5.55
C TYR A 80 -3.55 7.77 -5.80
N SER A 81 -4.05 6.54 -5.99
CA SER A 81 -5.48 6.33 -6.11
C SER A 81 -6.21 6.73 -4.83
N ILE A 82 -5.68 6.38 -3.65
CA ILE A 82 -6.26 6.75 -2.36
C ILE A 82 -6.21 8.26 -2.13
N LEU A 83 -5.09 8.91 -2.45
CA LEU A 83 -4.90 10.37 -2.32
C LEU A 83 -5.84 11.20 -3.21
N PHE A 84 -5.97 10.83 -4.48
CA PHE A 84 -6.63 11.68 -5.49
C PHE A 84 -8.02 11.20 -5.89
N ARG A 85 -8.38 9.96 -5.55
CA ARG A 85 -9.72 9.38 -5.72
C ARG A 85 -10.05 8.52 -4.50
N PRO A 86 -10.48 9.12 -3.38
CA PRO A 86 -10.91 8.37 -2.21
C PRO A 86 -11.92 7.29 -2.64
N LEU A 87 -11.68 6.05 -2.22
CA LEU A 87 -12.42 4.86 -2.66
C LEU A 87 -13.95 4.97 -2.50
N GLU A 88 -14.42 5.91 -1.69
CA GLU A 88 -15.84 6.27 -1.53
C GLU A 88 -16.54 6.72 -2.83
N LYS A 89 -15.81 7.15 -3.88
CA LYS A 89 -16.40 7.59 -5.16
C LYS A 89 -16.46 6.51 -6.25
N MET A 90 -16.11 5.27 -5.95
CA MET A 90 -16.17 4.16 -6.92
C MET A 90 -17.36 3.21 -6.70
N SER A 91 -18.35 3.68 -5.92
CA SER A 91 -19.65 3.01 -5.68
C SER A 91 -20.72 3.55 -6.62
#